data_AF-A0A853GBA3-F1
#
_entry.id   AF-A0A853GBA3-F1
#
_cell.length_a   1.000
_cell.length_b   1.000
_cell.length_c   1.000
_cell.angle_alpha   90.00
_cell.angle_beta   90.00
_cell.angle_gamma   90.00
#
_symmetry.space_group_name_H-M   'P 1'
#
loop_
_entity.id
_entity.type
_entity.pdbx_description
1 polymer ?
#
loop_
_entity_poly.entity_id
_entity_poly.type
_entity_poly.pdbx_seq_one_letter_code
_entity_poly.pdbx_strand_id
1 'polypeptide(L)'
;MNNAYFWVSILAAGVSLYALVWFIMRPAMFKISNQPLVGQRVLSVLWPWIIALTPIVTPFVSWRTRRRLESRIAQAGLQDQGLAPQHIVAIQSLIFILSVSGLLGLLMGYTSLIMRHVVFLSLVGGLISMWWPCVWLRDLGLQRQRVMLREFPFLLDMTTLCVEAGLNLQGALQQAALHGPDGPLRAELRRALADMRAGVQRMQALSDLATRTDLSAIRSLVTALAQADQLGMSLGPLLRAQSQQRRSERFLRAEKLALEAPVKMLFPMVLCIFPCTFLIIGFPIVIKLVGTGL
;
A
#
# COMPACT_ATOMS: atom_id res chain seq x y z
N MET A 1 45.01 -26.90 -8.73
CA MET A 1 44.61 -26.29 -10.01
C MET A 1 43.22 -26.83 -10.32
N ASN A 2 42.07 -26.15 -10.31
CA ASN A 2 41.77 -24.74 -10.52
C ASN A 2 40.34 -24.39 -10.01
N ASN A 3 40.18 -24.04 -8.73
CA ASN A 3 38.94 -23.35 -8.28
C ASN A 3 38.90 -21.90 -8.78
N ALA A 4 40.06 -21.27 -8.98
CA ALA A 4 40.13 -19.88 -9.45
C ALA A 4 39.53 -19.68 -10.85
N TYR A 5 39.73 -20.63 -11.77
CA TYR A 5 39.23 -20.51 -13.15
C TYR A 5 37.72 -20.71 -13.24
N PHE A 6 37.14 -21.47 -12.30
CA PHE A 6 35.69 -21.61 -12.16
C PHE A 6 35.02 -20.31 -11.71
N TRP A 7 35.63 -19.58 -10.76
CA TRP A 7 35.13 -18.26 -10.35
C TRP A 7 35.30 -17.20 -11.45
N VAL A 8 36.41 -17.26 -12.20
CA VAL A 8 36.66 -16.34 -13.31
C VAL A 8 35.69 -16.58 -14.47
N SER A 9 35.35 -17.83 -14.80
CA SER A 9 34.37 -18.12 -15.87
C SER A 9 32.96 -17.70 -15.50
N ILE A 10 32.56 -17.81 -14.23
CA ILE A 10 31.27 -17.31 -13.73
C ILE A 10 31.20 -15.79 -13.81
N LEU A 11 32.27 -15.08 -13.41
CA LEU A 11 32.33 -13.62 -13.53
C LEU A 11 32.32 -13.18 -14.99
N ALA A 12 33.07 -13.86 -15.87
CA ALA A 12 33.11 -13.55 -17.30
C ALA A 12 31.77 -13.85 -17.99
N ALA A 13 31.09 -14.94 -17.63
CA ALA A 13 29.75 -15.26 -18.12
C ALA A 13 28.72 -14.23 -17.63
N GLY A 14 28.81 -13.79 -16.38
CA GLY A 14 27.95 -12.72 -15.82
C GLY A 14 28.16 -11.38 -16.53
N VAL A 15 29.41 -11.00 -16.80
CA VAL A 15 29.75 -9.76 -17.53
C VAL A 15 29.35 -9.85 -19.00
N SER A 16 29.50 -11.01 -19.64
CA SER A 16 29.08 -11.25 -21.02
C SER A 16 27.56 -11.20 -21.16
N LEU A 17 26.82 -11.84 -20.24
CA LEU A 17 25.36 -11.78 -20.23
C LEU A 17 24.87 -10.34 -19.95
N TYR A 18 25.52 -9.62 -19.04
CA TYR A 18 25.24 -8.20 -18.78
C TYR A 18 25.46 -7.33 -20.03
N ALA A 19 26.58 -7.52 -20.75
CA ALA A 19 26.90 -6.77 -21.96
C ALA A 19 25.95 -7.08 -23.13
N LEU A 20 25.57 -8.36 -23.30
CA LEU A 20 24.67 -8.81 -24.36
C LEU A 20 23.25 -8.26 -24.12
N VAL A 21 22.78 -8.26 -22.86
CA VAL A 21 21.49 -7.66 -22.52
C VAL A 21 21.53 -6.14 -22.62
N TRP A 22 22.63 -5.48 -22.21
CA TRP A 22 22.82 -4.03 -22.39
C TRP A 22 22.80 -3.62 -23.88
N PHE A 23 23.45 -4.40 -24.75
CA PHE A 23 23.51 -4.15 -26.19
C PHE A 23 22.14 -4.31 -26.87
N ILE A 24 21.39 -5.35 -26.51
CA ILE A 24 20.02 -5.58 -27.00
C ILE A 24 19.05 -4.50 -26.49
N MET A 25 19.29 -3.93 -25.30
CA MET A 25 18.42 -2.91 -24.69
C MET A 25 18.70 -1.46 -25.13
N ARG A 26 19.82 -1.17 -25.80
CA ARG A 26 20.15 0.17 -26.33
C ARG A 26 19.03 0.86 -27.15
N PRO A 27 18.32 0.20 -28.08
CA PRO A 27 17.28 0.87 -28.87
C PRO A 27 16.01 1.21 -28.05
N ALA A 28 15.74 0.54 -26.94
CA ALA A 28 14.58 0.83 -26.08
C ALA A 28 14.81 2.04 -25.15
N MET A 29 16.07 2.35 -24.84
CA MET A 29 16.46 3.47 -23.96
C MET A 29 16.25 4.86 -24.59
N PHE A 30 16.13 4.96 -25.92
CA PHE A 30 16.10 6.24 -26.63
C PHE A 30 14.75 6.99 -26.54
N LYS A 31 13.71 6.37 -25.98
CA LYS A 31 12.34 6.96 -25.98
C LYS A 31 11.97 7.75 -24.72
N ILE A 32 12.85 7.86 -23.72
CA ILE A 32 12.48 8.37 -22.39
C ILE A 32 13.47 9.44 -21.95
N SER A 33 13.38 10.60 -22.58
CA SER A 33 14.25 11.74 -22.28
C SER A 33 13.75 12.65 -21.15
N ASN A 34 12.57 12.47 -20.53
CA ASN A 34 12.02 13.56 -19.69
C ASN A 34 10.99 13.19 -18.61
N GLN A 35 11.21 12.18 -17.75
CA GLN A 35 10.36 12.03 -16.54
C GLN A 35 11.18 11.79 -15.26
N PRO A 36 11.10 12.69 -14.26
CA PRO A 36 11.83 12.56 -13.00
C PRO A 36 11.15 11.52 -12.12
N LEU A 37 11.80 10.36 -11.97
CA LEU A 37 11.32 9.27 -11.12
C LEU A 37 11.72 9.50 -9.65
N VAL A 38 10.80 9.13 -8.76
CA VAL A 38 10.93 9.22 -7.32
C VAL A 38 12.23 8.59 -6.80
N GLY A 39 13.03 9.44 -6.16
CA GLY A 39 13.34 9.30 -4.74
C GLY A 39 13.92 7.97 -4.25
N GLN A 40 14.68 7.25 -5.06
CA GLN A 40 15.71 6.29 -4.61
C GLN A 40 16.65 6.00 -5.79
N ARG A 41 17.95 6.32 -5.63
CA ARG A 41 18.99 6.08 -6.65
C ARG A 41 18.96 4.65 -7.21
N VAL A 42 18.58 3.67 -6.39
CA VAL A 42 18.48 2.25 -6.77
C VAL A 42 17.43 1.99 -7.87
N LEU A 43 16.26 2.65 -7.79
CA LEU A 43 15.18 2.48 -8.77
C LEU A 43 15.53 3.11 -10.13
N SER A 44 16.32 4.20 -10.14
CA SER A 44 16.79 4.82 -11.38
C SER A 44 17.76 3.95 -12.18
N VAL A 45 18.60 3.16 -11.49
CA VAL A 45 19.54 2.23 -12.13
C VAL A 45 18.81 1.03 -12.75
N LEU A 46 17.72 0.58 -12.13
CA LEU A 46 16.94 -0.56 -12.59
C LEU A 46 15.82 -0.17 -13.58
N TRP A 47 15.50 1.12 -13.71
CA TRP A 47 14.45 1.63 -14.58
C TRP A 47 14.52 1.17 -16.05
N PRO A 48 15.68 1.19 -16.73
CA PRO A 48 15.80 0.76 -18.12
C PRO A 48 15.40 -0.72 -18.30
N TRP A 49 15.73 -1.54 -17.31
CA TRP A 49 15.46 -2.97 -17.33
C TRP A 49 13.98 -3.29 -17.11
N ILE A 50 13.31 -2.51 -16.26
CA ILE A 50 11.87 -2.64 -15.98
C ILE A 50 11.04 -2.33 -17.24
N ILE A 51 11.43 -1.31 -18.00
CA ILE A 51 10.75 -0.94 -19.25
C ILE A 51 10.96 -2.01 -20.32
N ALA A 52 12.16 -2.58 -20.43
CA ALA A 52 12.44 -3.61 -21.42
C ALA A 52 11.68 -4.93 -21.17
N LEU A 53 11.39 -5.26 -19.90
CA LEU A 53 10.56 -6.41 -19.53
C LEU A 53 9.05 -6.15 -19.66
N THR A 54 8.65 -4.87 -19.75
CA THR A 54 7.24 -4.47 -19.86
C THR A 54 6.50 -5.15 -21.04
N PRO A 55 6.98 -5.13 -22.30
CA PRO A 55 6.26 -5.75 -23.43
C PRO A 55 6.16 -7.28 -23.38
N ILE A 56 7.06 -7.94 -22.64
CA ILE A 56 7.08 -9.40 -22.48
C ILE A 56 6.05 -9.83 -21.42
N VAL A 57 5.85 -8.99 -20.40
CA VAL A 57 5.00 -9.28 -19.25
C VAL A 57 3.55 -8.85 -19.48
N THR A 58 3.29 -7.84 -20.32
CA THR A 58 1.94 -7.33 -20.63
C THR A 58 0.90 -8.39 -21.02
N PRO A 59 1.19 -9.43 -21.84
CA PRO A 59 0.19 -10.46 -22.16
C PRO A 59 -0.10 -11.42 -21.00
N PHE A 60 0.79 -11.52 -20.00
CA PHE A 60 0.63 -12.41 -18.85
C PHE A 60 -0.11 -11.77 -17.67
N VAL A 61 -0.33 -10.45 -17.68
CA VAL A 61 -1.04 -9.77 -16.58
C VAL A 61 -2.54 -10.01 -16.72
N SER A 62 -3.09 -10.86 -15.85
CA SER A 62 -4.55 -11.04 -15.75
C SER A 62 -5.25 -9.70 -15.49
N TRP A 63 -6.41 -9.50 -16.11
CA TRP A 63 -7.22 -8.27 -15.95
C TRP A 63 -7.58 -7.98 -14.48
N ARG A 64 -7.76 -9.02 -13.65
CA ARG A 64 -8.02 -8.89 -12.20
C ARG A 64 -6.81 -8.31 -11.47
N THR A 65 -5.61 -8.77 -11.81
CA THR A 65 -4.35 -8.30 -11.20
C THR A 65 -4.07 -6.86 -11.60
N ARG A 66 -4.32 -6.52 -12.88
CA ARG A 66 -4.20 -5.16 -13.40
C ARG A 66 -5.07 -4.18 -12.63
N ARG A 67 -6.37 -4.44 -12.48
CA ARG A 67 -7.27 -3.57 -11.70
C ARG A 67 -6.85 -3.38 -10.24
N ARG A 68 -6.36 -4.44 -9.58
CA ARG A 68 -5.87 -4.36 -8.18
C ARG A 68 -4.59 -3.53 -8.05
N LEU A 69 -3.70 -3.62 -9.02
CA LEU A 69 -2.48 -2.83 -9.06
C LEU A 69 -2.79 -1.38 -9.39
N GLU A 70 -3.66 -1.12 -10.36
CA GLU A 70 -4.12 0.24 -10.71
C GLU A 70 -4.68 0.97 -9.48
N SER A 71 -5.55 0.32 -8.70
CA SER A 71 -6.08 0.93 -7.48
C SER A 71 -5.01 1.21 -6.43
N ARG A 72 -4.06 0.28 -6.22
CA ARG A 72 -2.96 0.47 -5.24
C ARG A 72 -1.97 1.56 -5.68
N ILE A 73 -1.68 1.67 -6.96
CA ILE A 73 -0.80 2.72 -7.52
C ILE A 73 -1.48 4.08 -7.41
N ALA A 74 -2.79 4.15 -7.68
CA ALA A 74 -3.59 5.37 -7.49
C ALA A 74 -3.55 5.81 -6.02
N GLN A 75 -3.77 4.89 -5.09
CA GLN A 75 -3.68 5.16 -3.64
C GLN A 75 -2.28 5.65 -3.24
N ALA A 76 -1.22 5.03 -3.76
CA ALA A 76 0.16 5.43 -3.51
C ALA A 76 0.55 6.77 -4.17
N GLY A 77 -0.26 7.32 -5.08
CA GLY A 77 0.03 8.58 -5.77
C GLY A 77 1.12 8.48 -6.82
N LEU A 78 1.38 7.27 -7.29
CA LEU A 78 2.45 6.96 -8.24
C LEU A 78 1.97 7.05 -9.70
N GLN A 79 0.67 7.25 -9.94
CA GLN A 79 0.11 7.41 -11.28
C GLN A 79 0.69 8.63 -12.02
N ASP A 80 0.93 9.75 -11.33
CA ASP A 80 1.46 10.98 -11.97
C ASP A 80 2.94 10.88 -12.34
N GLN A 81 3.61 9.86 -11.82
CA GLN A 81 5.01 9.57 -12.10
C GLN A 81 5.17 8.57 -13.26
N GLY A 82 4.07 8.24 -13.94
CA GLY A 82 4.07 7.32 -15.08
C GLY A 82 4.16 5.84 -14.70
N LEU A 83 4.03 5.48 -13.42
CA LEU A 83 4.10 4.09 -12.96
C LEU A 83 2.83 3.32 -13.35
N ALA A 84 2.86 2.66 -14.49
CA ALA A 84 1.84 1.71 -14.91
C ALA A 84 1.97 0.35 -14.17
N PRO A 85 0.86 -0.41 -14.02
CA PRO A 85 0.83 -1.74 -13.37
C PRO A 85 1.86 -2.72 -13.93
N GLN A 86 2.12 -2.59 -15.23
CA GLN A 86 3.08 -3.39 -15.98
C GLN A 86 4.52 -3.27 -15.47
N HIS A 87 4.90 -2.11 -14.91
CA HIS A 87 6.26 -1.90 -14.37
C HIS A 87 6.47 -2.67 -13.06
N ILE A 88 5.43 -2.81 -12.24
CA ILE A 88 5.51 -3.58 -10.99
C ILE A 88 5.64 -5.07 -11.28
N VAL A 89 4.90 -5.58 -12.26
CA VAL A 89 5.03 -6.99 -12.66
C VAL A 89 6.38 -7.24 -13.36
N ALA A 90 6.89 -6.28 -14.13
CA ALA A 90 8.23 -6.35 -14.71
C ALA A 90 9.35 -6.38 -13.65
N ILE A 91 9.21 -5.64 -12.54
CA ILE A 91 10.15 -5.74 -11.40
C ILE A 91 10.09 -7.14 -10.79
N GLN A 92 8.89 -7.70 -10.59
CA GLN A 92 8.72 -9.05 -10.03
C GLN A 92 9.36 -10.12 -10.92
N SER A 93 9.13 -10.06 -12.23
CA SER A 93 9.70 -11.03 -13.18
C SER A 93 11.21 -10.88 -13.30
N LEU A 94 11.76 -9.66 -13.24
CA LEU A 94 13.21 -9.45 -13.26
C LEU A 94 13.88 -10.11 -12.04
N ILE A 95 13.34 -9.88 -10.84
CA ILE A 95 13.89 -10.48 -9.62
C ILE A 95 13.74 -12.01 -9.64
N PHE A 96 12.63 -12.53 -10.17
CA PHE A 96 12.43 -13.96 -10.36
C PHE A 96 13.42 -14.57 -11.37
N ILE A 97 13.64 -13.93 -12.50
CA ILE A 97 14.62 -14.37 -13.51
C ILE A 97 16.04 -14.35 -12.92
N LEU A 98 16.37 -13.32 -12.12
CA LEU A 98 17.67 -13.22 -11.45
C LEU A 98 17.86 -14.33 -10.39
N SER A 99 16.81 -14.67 -9.63
CA SER A 99 16.90 -15.76 -8.64
C SER A 99 17.01 -17.13 -9.29
N VAL A 100 16.27 -17.35 -10.39
CA VAL A 100 16.31 -18.60 -11.18
C VAL A 100 17.62 -18.76 -11.92
N SER A 101 18.18 -17.69 -12.51
CA SER A 101 19.49 -17.75 -13.18
C SER A 101 20.63 -17.97 -12.20
N GLY A 102 20.58 -17.35 -11.01
CA GLY A 102 21.50 -17.63 -9.91
C GLY A 102 21.41 -19.08 -9.43
N LEU A 103 20.20 -19.65 -9.38
CA LEU A 103 19.99 -21.06 -9.06
C LEU A 103 20.61 -21.99 -10.11
N LEU A 104 20.34 -21.76 -11.39
CA LEU A 104 20.87 -22.55 -12.51
C LEU A 104 22.41 -22.50 -12.59
N GLY A 105 23.01 -21.33 -12.40
CA GLY A 105 24.48 -21.17 -12.39
C GLY A 105 25.16 -21.94 -11.24
N LEU A 106 24.49 -22.05 -10.09
CA LEU A 106 25.00 -22.79 -8.93
C LEU A 106 24.74 -24.32 -9.04
N LEU A 107 23.64 -24.72 -9.68
CA LEU A 107 23.31 -26.14 -9.97
C LEU A 107 24.33 -26.78 -10.93
N MET A 108 24.87 -26.02 -11.89
CA MET A 108 25.93 -26.48 -12.79
C MET A 108 27.32 -26.55 -12.12
N GLY A 109 27.44 -26.04 -10.88
CA GLY A 109 28.71 -25.85 -10.19
C GLY A 109 29.21 -27.04 -9.36
N TYR A 110 28.41 -27.65 -8.48
CA TYR A 110 28.85 -28.78 -7.63
C TYR A 110 27.68 -29.52 -6.94
N THR A 111 27.85 -30.84 -6.75
CA THR A 111 26.91 -31.79 -6.11
C THR A 111 27.19 -31.92 -4.61
N SER A 112 26.41 -31.28 -3.72
CA SER A 112 26.53 -31.45 -2.25
C SER A 112 25.29 -30.96 -1.49
N LEU A 113 25.15 -31.30 -0.20
CA LEU A 113 24.14 -30.84 0.77
C LEU A 113 23.90 -29.32 0.77
N ILE A 114 24.88 -28.52 0.34
CA ILE A 114 24.78 -27.05 0.17
C ILE A 114 23.78 -26.69 -0.93
N MET A 115 23.64 -27.52 -1.96
CA MET A 115 22.65 -27.38 -3.05
C MET A 115 21.22 -27.34 -2.51
N ARG A 116 20.89 -28.16 -1.49
CA ARG A 116 19.55 -28.16 -0.88
C ARG A 116 19.24 -26.84 -0.17
N HIS A 117 20.20 -26.27 0.56
CA HIS A 117 20.01 -24.99 1.26
C HIS A 117 19.96 -23.81 0.30
N VAL A 118 20.75 -23.82 -0.78
CA VAL A 118 20.74 -22.77 -1.82
C VAL A 118 19.47 -22.82 -2.67
N VAL A 119 19.01 -24.01 -3.05
CA VAL A 119 17.71 -24.20 -3.73
C VAL A 119 16.59 -23.68 -2.82
N PHE A 120 16.62 -24.03 -1.54
CA PHE A 120 15.64 -23.54 -0.57
C PHE A 120 15.68 -22.00 -0.44
N LEU A 121 16.87 -21.40 -0.30
CA LEU A 121 17.04 -19.94 -0.24
C LEU A 121 16.59 -19.21 -1.51
N SER A 122 16.87 -19.76 -2.70
CA SER A 122 16.45 -19.15 -3.96
C SER A 122 14.93 -19.26 -4.18
N LEU A 123 14.34 -20.39 -3.78
CA LEU A 123 12.88 -20.61 -3.84
C LEU A 123 12.15 -19.70 -2.84
N VAL A 124 12.70 -19.53 -1.64
CA VAL A 124 12.22 -18.56 -0.64
C VAL A 124 12.42 -17.12 -1.12
N GLY A 125 13.56 -16.78 -1.72
CA GLY A 125 13.83 -15.46 -2.29
C GLY A 125 12.91 -15.09 -3.46
N GLY A 126 12.60 -16.06 -4.34
CA GLY A 126 11.60 -15.92 -5.40
C GLY A 126 10.18 -15.76 -4.88
N LEU A 127 9.82 -16.43 -3.78
CA LEU A 127 8.53 -16.23 -3.11
C LEU A 127 8.46 -14.83 -2.48
N ILE A 128 9.52 -14.39 -1.80
CA ILE A 128 9.58 -13.07 -1.16
C ILE A 128 9.50 -11.95 -2.20
N SER A 129 10.15 -12.09 -3.36
CA SER A 129 10.13 -11.08 -4.42
C SER A 129 8.74 -10.84 -5.00
N MET A 130 7.88 -11.86 -5.00
CA MET A 130 6.49 -11.73 -5.44
C MET A 130 5.65 -10.90 -4.45
N TRP A 131 5.94 -11.01 -3.15
CA TRP A 131 5.20 -10.32 -2.08
C TRP A 131 5.72 -8.90 -1.80
N TRP A 132 7.03 -8.69 -1.97
CA TRP A 132 7.71 -7.45 -1.63
C TRP A 132 7.10 -6.17 -2.22
N PRO A 133 6.83 -6.06 -3.53
CA PRO A 133 6.26 -4.83 -4.08
C PRO A 133 4.82 -4.59 -3.63
N CYS A 134 4.06 -5.64 -3.32
CA CYS A 134 2.70 -5.48 -2.80
C CYS A 134 2.70 -4.85 -1.40
N VAL A 135 3.63 -5.27 -0.54
CA VAL A 135 3.81 -4.67 0.80
C VAL A 135 4.33 -3.25 0.66
N TRP A 136 5.32 -3.03 -0.19
CA TRP A 136 5.90 -1.70 -0.37
C TRP A 136 4.88 -0.67 -0.88
N LEU A 137 4.08 -1.02 -1.90
CA LEU A 137 2.99 -0.17 -2.40
C LEU A 137 1.95 0.14 -1.34
N ARG A 138 1.61 -0.85 -0.50
CA ARG A 138 0.66 -0.68 0.59
C ARG A 138 1.19 0.30 1.63
N ASP A 139 2.45 0.16 2.02
CA ASP A 139 3.07 1.05 3.01
C ASP A 139 3.19 2.48 2.50
N LEU A 140 3.57 2.68 1.24
CA LEU A 140 3.53 3.98 0.55
C LEU A 140 2.13 4.61 0.58
N GLY A 141 1.11 3.82 0.22
CA GLY A 141 -0.29 4.27 0.26
C GLY A 141 -0.71 4.69 1.67
N LEU A 142 -0.39 3.87 2.68
CA LEU A 142 -0.71 4.17 4.09
C LEU A 142 0.03 5.42 4.59
N GLN A 143 1.29 5.60 4.22
CA GLN A 143 2.05 6.81 4.57
C GLN A 143 1.41 8.05 3.94
N ARG A 144 1.07 7.99 2.65
CA ARG A 144 0.40 9.09 1.94
C ARG A 144 -0.95 9.41 2.56
N GLN A 145 -1.76 8.40 2.89
CA GLN A 145 -3.05 8.56 3.57
C GLN A 145 -2.90 9.21 4.96
N ARG A 146 -1.88 8.85 5.73
CA ARG A 146 -1.61 9.49 7.04
C ARG A 146 -1.28 10.98 6.89
N VAL A 147 -0.51 11.34 5.88
CA VAL A 147 -0.19 12.74 5.58
C VAL A 147 -1.46 13.50 5.18
N MET A 148 -2.25 12.94 4.26
CA MET A 148 -3.53 13.53 3.86
C MET A 148 -4.50 13.69 5.04
N LEU A 149 -4.58 12.73 5.97
CA LEU A 149 -5.42 12.83 7.17
C LEU A 149 -5.00 13.97 8.10
N ARG A 150 -3.71 14.31 8.13
CA ARG A 150 -3.19 15.45 8.90
C ARG A 150 -3.51 16.78 8.23
N GLU A 151 -3.55 16.83 6.90
CA GLU A 151 -3.89 18.01 6.10
C GLU A 151 -5.40 18.28 6.04
N PHE A 152 -6.20 17.24 6.21
CA PHE A 152 -7.66 17.28 6.02
C PHE A 152 -8.38 18.30 6.93
N PRO A 153 -8.12 18.41 8.25
CA PRO A 153 -8.76 19.41 9.10
C PRO A 153 -8.52 20.85 8.62
N PHE A 154 -7.28 21.18 8.25
CA PHE A 154 -6.95 22.51 7.74
C PHE A 154 -7.74 22.85 6.47
N LEU A 155 -7.85 21.88 5.56
CA LEU A 155 -8.62 22.04 4.33
C LEU A 155 -10.09 22.29 4.65
N LEU A 156 -10.66 21.52 5.59
CA LEU A 156 -12.03 21.74 6.07
C LEU A 156 -12.23 23.11 6.71
N ASP A 157 -11.32 23.55 7.57
CA ASP A 157 -11.40 24.84 8.24
C ASP A 157 -11.38 25.99 7.22
N MET A 158 -10.47 25.93 6.23
CA MET A 158 -10.42 26.89 5.14
C MET A 158 -11.69 26.88 4.29
N THR A 159 -12.20 25.70 3.93
CA THR A 159 -13.45 25.62 3.16
C THR A 159 -14.64 26.16 3.94
N THR A 160 -14.72 25.87 5.24
CA THR A 160 -15.80 26.35 6.11
C THR A 160 -15.74 27.87 6.24
N LEU A 161 -14.56 28.43 6.55
CA LEU A 161 -14.33 29.87 6.66
C LEU A 161 -14.70 30.61 5.37
N CYS A 162 -14.33 30.05 4.20
CA CYS A 162 -14.68 30.64 2.91
C CYS A 162 -16.19 30.61 2.65
N VAL A 163 -16.86 29.49 2.96
CA VAL A 163 -18.31 29.38 2.80
C VAL A 163 -19.05 30.32 3.76
N GLU A 164 -18.60 30.45 5.00
CA GLU A 164 -19.13 31.41 5.97
C GLU A 164 -18.93 32.87 5.52
N ALA A 165 -17.83 33.15 4.81
CA ALA A 165 -17.59 34.44 4.17
C ALA A 165 -18.43 34.68 2.89
N GLY A 166 -19.31 33.75 2.52
CA GLY A 166 -20.23 33.90 1.39
C GLY A 166 -19.71 33.35 0.05
N LEU A 167 -18.56 32.67 0.02
CA LEU A 167 -18.11 31.98 -1.19
C LEU A 167 -18.99 30.74 -1.45
N ASN A 168 -19.25 30.47 -2.72
CA ASN A 168 -19.81 29.19 -3.11
C ASN A 168 -18.80 28.05 -2.82
N LEU A 169 -19.29 26.81 -2.69
CA LEU A 169 -18.45 25.65 -2.32
C LEU A 169 -17.25 25.48 -3.27
N GLN A 170 -17.42 25.70 -4.57
CA GLN A 170 -16.33 25.56 -5.54
C GLN A 170 -15.25 26.63 -5.33
N GLY A 171 -15.64 27.88 -5.06
CA GLY A 171 -14.74 28.97 -4.70
C GLY A 171 -14.02 28.71 -3.37
N ALA A 172 -14.74 28.19 -2.37
CA ALA A 172 -14.14 27.79 -1.09
C ALA A 172 -13.10 26.66 -1.25
N LEU A 173 -13.41 25.63 -2.05
CA LEU A 173 -12.45 24.56 -2.38
C LEU A 173 -11.25 25.11 -3.15
N GLN A 174 -11.46 26.07 -4.05
CA GLN A 174 -10.36 26.72 -4.77
C GLN A 174 -9.45 27.50 -3.82
N GLN A 175 -9.99 28.24 -2.86
CA GLN A 175 -9.20 28.93 -1.85
C GLN A 175 -8.43 27.96 -0.95
N ALA A 176 -9.07 26.88 -0.51
CA ALA A 176 -8.41 25.82 0.26
C ALA A 176 -7.28 25.14 -0.53
N ALA A 177 -7.41 24.99 -1.86
CA ALA A 177 -6.35 24.47 -2.72
C ALA A 177 -5.20 25.46 -2.96
N LEU A 178 -5.46 26.77 -2.85
CA LEU A 178 -4.47 27.84 -3.05
C LEU A 178 -3.66 28.12 -1.77
N HIS A 179 -4.31 28.14 -0.61
CA HIS A 179 -3.70 28.47 0.68
C HIS A 179 -3.45 27.24 1.58
N GLY A 180 -3.81 26.05 1.11
CA GLY A 180 -3.53 24.77 1.76
C GLY A 180 -2.02 24.49 1.90
N PRO A 181 -1.62 23.73 2.94
CA PRO A 181 -0.25 23.23 3.04
C PRO A 181 0.12 22.41 1.81
N ASP A 182 1.40 22.48 1.41
CA ASP A 182 1.90 21.65 0.33
C ASP A 182 1.89 20.18 0.73
N GLY A 183 1.18 19.39 -0.06
CA GLY A 183 0.82 18.05 0.36
C GLY A 183 0.08 17.22 -0.68
N PRO A 184 0.03 15.89 -0.48
CA PRO A 184 -0.69 14.99 -1.37
C PRO A 184 -2.18 15.29 -1.44
N LEU A 185 -2.82 15.81 -0.36
CA LEU A 185 -4.25 16.14 -0.39
C LEU A 185 -4.51 17.37 -1.27
N ARG A 186 -3.65 18.39 -1.16
CA ARG A 186 -3.71 19.60 -1.99
C ARG A 186 -3.60 19.25 -3.48
N ALA A 187 -2.68 18.34 -3.84
CA ALA A 187 -2.51 17.89 -5.21
C ALA A 187 -3.77 17.20 -5.77
N GLU A 188 -4.38 16.31 -4.98
CA GLU A 188 -5.63 15.63 -5.37
C GLU A 188 -6.81 16.61 -5.48
N LEU A 189 -6.91 17.59 -4.57
CA LEU A 189 -7.93 18.64 -4.65
C LEU A 189 -7.76 19.50 -5.89
N ARG A 190 -6.53 19.89 -6.24
CA ARG A 190 -6.24 20.65 -7.47
C ARG A 190 -6.64 19.86 -8.71
N ARG A 191 -6.48 18.53 -8.71
CA ARG A 191 -6.97 17.69 -9.81
C ARG A 191 -8.48 17.68 -9.89
N ALA A 192 -9.18 17.47 -8.78
CA ALA A 192 -10.64 17.52 -8.79
C ALA A 192 -11.16 18.88 -9.28
N LEU A 193 -10.51 19.99 -8.90
CA LEU A 193 -10.83 21.32 -9.42
C LEU A 193 -10.52 21.47 -10.92
N ALA A 194 -9.45 20.84 -11.42
CA ALA A 194 -9.15 20.81 -12.85
C ALA A 194 -10.17 19.98 -13.62
N ASP A 195 -10.58 18.83 -13.10
CA ASP A 195 -11.64 17.97 -13.66
C ASP A 195 -12.96 18.75 -13.78
N MET A 196 -13.31 19.52 -12.74
CA MET A 196 -14.47 20.43 -12.77
C MET A 196 -14.35 21.51 -13.84
N ARG A 197 -13.17 22.11 -14.02
CA ARG A 197 -12.93 23.12 -15.08
C ARG A 197 -12.98 22.51 -16.48
N ALA A 198 -12.66 21.22 -16.61
CA ALA A 198 -12.76 20.46 -17.85
C ALA A 198 -14.21 20.01 -18.16
N GLY A 199 -15.19 20.35 -17.32
CA GLY A 199 -16.61 20.07 -17.54
C GLY A 199 -17.13 18.82 -16.83
N VAL A 200 -16.33 18.15 -16.00
CA VAL A 200 -16.82 17.05 -15.16
C VAL A 200 -17.77 17.60 -14.10
N GLN A 201 -18.90 16.92 -13.88
CA GLN A 201 -19.85 17.31 -12.84
C GLN A 201 -19.17 17.36 -11.47
N ARG A 202 -19.43 18.43 -10.70
CA ARG A 202 -18.79 18.67 -9.40
C ARG A 202 -18.86 17.46 -8.47
N MET A 203 -20.04 16.85 -8.34
CA MET A 203 -20.22 15.69 -7.46
C MET A 203 -19.46 14.46 -7.94
N GLN A 204 -19.33 14.28 -9.26
CA GLN A 204 -18.52 13.23 -9.85
C GLN A 204 -17.03 13.46 -9.57
N ALA A 205 -16.52 14.68 -9.81
CA ALA A 205 -15.11 15.00 -9.53
C ALA A 205 -14.73 14.84 -8.04
N LEU A 206 -15.63 15.18 -7.12
CA LEU A 206 -15.44 14.96 -5.68
C LEU A 206 -15.50 13.46 -5.33
N SER A 207 -16.41 12.70 -5.94
CA SER A 207 -16.48 11.23 -5.77
C SER A 207 -15.21 10.56 -6.28
N ASP A 208 -14.69 11.01 -7.41
CA ASP A 208 -13.43 10.52 -7.99
C ASP A 208 -12.25 10.86 -7.08
N LEU A 209 -12.22 12.05 -6.48
CA LEU A 209 -11.24 12.39 -5.45
C LEU A 209 -11.32 11.43 -4.24
N ALA A 210 -12.52 11.08 -3.77
CA ALA A 210 -12.70 10.15 -2.66
C ALA A 210 -12.27 8.71 -3.01
N THR A 211 -12.48 8.29 -4.25
CA THR A 211 -12.03 6.96 -4.71
C THR A 211 -10.52 6.89 -4.91
N ARG A 212 -9.88 7.95 -5.45
CA ARG A 212 -8.42 8.02 -5.64
C ARG A 212 -7.65 8.05 -4.31
N THR A 213 -8.14 8.83 -3.34
CA THR A 213 -7.49 8.98 -2.03
C THR A 213 -7.74 7.78 -1.10
N ASP A 214 -8.87 7.09 -1.29
CA ASP A 214 -9.35 5.99 -0.45
C ASP A 214 -9.36 6.31 1.06
N LEU A 215 -9.68 7.57 1.38
CA LEU A 215 -9.78 8.06 2.75
C LEU A 215 -11.22 8.10 3.22
N SER A 216 -11.51 7.39 4.31
CA SER A 216 -12.86 7.38 4.91
C SER A 216 -13.37 8.78 5.25
N ALA A 217 -12.50 9.66 5.78
CA ALA A 217 -12.87 11.03 6.13
C ALA A 217 -13.33 11.87 4.92
N ILE A 218 -12.62 11.75 3.80
CA ILE A 218 -12.96 12.42 2.54
C ILE A 218 -14.24 11.83 1.95
N ARG A 219 -14.37 10.50 1.96
CA ARG A 219 -15.59 9.83 1.48
C ARG A 219 -16.82 10.31 2.25
N SER A 220 -16.73 10.43 3.57
CA SER A 220 -17.79 10.98 4.41
C SER A 220 -18.12 12.44 4.08
N LEU A 221 -17.10 13.28 3.83
CA LEU A 221 -17.30 14.66 3.41
C LEU A 221 -18.05 14.72 2.07
N VAL A 222 -17.61 13.97 1.06
CA VAL A 222 -18.23 13.97 -0.27
C VAL A 222 -19.67 13.48 -0.20
N THR A 223 -19.97 12.45 0.60
CA THR A 223 -21.36 12.01 0.80
C THR A 223 -22.22 13.08 1.48
N ALA A 224 -21.67 13.83 2.44
CA ALA A 224 -22.39 14.92 3.09
C ALA A 224 -22.65 16.09 2.13
N LEU A 225 -21.65 16.44 1.30
CA LEU A 225 -21.79 17.45 0.25
C LEU A 225 -22.81 17.03 -0.82
N ALA A 226 -22.83 15.74 -1.21
CA ALA A 226 -23.80 15.19 -2.15
C ALA A 226 -25.24 15.38 -1.65
N GLN A 227 -25.46 15.06 -0.37
CA GLN A 227 -26.77 15.21 0.27
C GLN A 227 -27.18 16.67 0.36
N ALA A 228 -26.25 17.56 0.69
CA ALA A 228 -26.53 18.99 0.75
C ALA A 228 -26.85 19.60 -0.62
N ASP A 229 -26.21 19.12 -1.69
CA ASP A 229 -26.46 19.57 -3.06
C ASP A 229 -27.84 19.14 -3.58
N GLN A 230 -28.24 17.89 -3.30
CA GLN A 230 -29.53 17.34 -3.72
C GLN A 230 -30.74 18.02 -3.07
N LEU A 231 -30.57 18.59 -1.87
CA LEU A 231 -31.67 19.16 -1.08
C LEU A 231 -31.87 20.67 -1.31
N GLY A 232 -30.95 21.36 -2.00
CA GLY A 232 -31.07 22.80 -2.29
C GLY A 232 -31.26 23.71 -1.06
N MET A 233 -30.97 23.21 0.15
CA MET A 233 -31.31 23.83 1.42
C MET A 233 -30.03 23.99 2.26
N SER A 234 -29.91 25.12 2.96
CA SER A 234 -28.74 25.52 3.77
C SER A 234 -28.11 24.32 4.51
N LEU A 235 -26.81 24.06 4.34
CA LEU A 235 -26.05 22.94 4.94
C LEU A 235 -26.14 22.83 6.49
N GLY A 236 -26.58 23.88 7.16
CA GLY A 236 -26.59 24.01 8.62
C GLY A 236 -27.34 22.90 9.37
N PRO A 237 -28.62 22.61 9.07
CA PRO A 237 -29.40 21.61 9.81
C PRO A 237 -28.88 20.18 9.60
N LEU A 238 -28.40 19.86 8.40
CA LEU A 238 -27.84 18.54 8.10
C LEU A 238 -26.51 18.32 8.84
N LEU A 239 -25.58 19.29 8.79
CA LEU A 239 -24.33 19.21 9.55
C LEU A 239 -24.56 19.22 11.07
N ARG A 240 -25.61 19.89 11.55
CA ARG A 240 -25.99 19.92 12.97
C ARG A 240 -26.57 18.57 13.43
N ALA A 241 -27.42 17.94 12.60
CA ALA A 241 -27.92 16.58 12.84
C ALA A 241 -26.77 15.54 12.78
N GLN A 242 -25.84 15.68 11.83
CA GLN A 242 -24.65 14.83 11.73
C GLN A 242 -23.71 15.02 12.93
N SER A 243 -23.50 16.25 13.40
CA SER A 243 -22.71 16.55 14.58
C SER A 243 -23.30 15.95 15.86
N GLN A 244 -24.63 16.03 16.03
CA GLN A 244 -25.34 15.35 17.12
C GLN A 244 -25.19 13.83 17.05
N GLN A 245 -25.32 13.25 15.87
CA GLN A 245 -25.12 11.81 15.67
C GLN A 245 -23.66 11.38 15.92
N ARG A 246 -22.68 12.20 15.54
CA ARG A 246 -21.26 11.93 15.81
C ARG A 246 -20.92 12.09 17.29
N ARG A 247 -21.59 12.99 18.01
CA ARG A 247 -21.48 13.08 19.47
C ARG A 247 -22.09 11.85 20.16
N SER A 248 -23.28 11.41 19.76
CA SER A 248 -23.91 10.21 20.33
C SER A 248 -23.10 8.94 20.05
N GLU A 249 -22.54 8.79 18.84
CA GLU A 249 -21.63 7.69 18.52
C GLU A 249 -20.33 7.69 19.36
N ARG A 250 -19.77 8.87 19.71
CA ARG A 250 -18.61 8.94 20.62
C ARG A 250 -18.97 8.44 22.01
N PHE A 251 -20.15 8.78 22.51
CA PHE A 251 -20.63 8.29 23.81
C PHE A 251 -20.87 6.78 23.80
N LEU A 252 -21.56 6.25 22.78
CA LEU A 252 -21.80 4.80 22.65
C LEU A 252 -20.52 4.00 22.47
N ARG A 253 -19.50 4.54 21.78
CA ARG A 253 -18.19 3.89 21.68
C ARG A 253 -17.44 3.90 23.01
N ALA A 254 -17.53 4.98 23.78
CA ALA A 254 -16.94 5.03 25.12
C ALA A 254 -17.63 4.03 26.06
N GLU A 255 -18.97 3.94 26.00
CA GLU A 255 -19.75 2.97 26.75
C GLU A 255 -19.43 1.53 26.33
N LYS A 256 -19.31 1.27 25.02
CA LYS A 256 -18.89 -0.05 24.53
C LYS A 256 -17.48 -0.43 25.00
N LEU A 257 -16.53 0.50 25.01
CA LEU A 257 -15.19 0.26 25.54
C LEU A 257 -15.21 0.03 27.07
N ALA A 258 -16.09 0.72 27.79
CA ALA A 258 -16.31 0.49 29.23
C ALA A 258 -16.94 -0.88 29.50
N LEU A 259 -17.86 -1.35 28.65
CA LEU A 259 -18.50 -2.67 28.74
C LEU A 259 -17.58 -3.81 28.27
N GLU A 260 -16.62 -3.54 27.39
CA GLU A 260 -15.59 -4.51 26.96
C GLU A 260 -14.46 -4.67 27.99
N ALA A 261 -14.26 -3.71 28.90
CA ALA A 261 -13.23 -3.78 29.94
C ALA A 261 -13.41 -4.95 30.93
N PRO A 262 -14.64 -5.24 31.45
CA PRO A 262 -14.91 -6.42 32.28
C PRO A 262 -14.55 -7.75 31.60
N VAL A 263 -14.86 -7.89 30.31
CA VAL A 263 -14.60 -9.13 29.55
C VAL A 263 -13.10 -9.36 29.40
N LYS A 264 -12.31 -8.31 29.23
CA LYS A 264 -10.83 -8.41 29.19
C LYS A 264 -10.21 -8.74 30.54
N MET A 265 -10.86 -8.38 31.66
CA MET A 265 -10.42 -8.77 33.01
C MET A 265 -10.69 -10.25 33.33
N LEU A 266 -11.62 -10.91 32.62
CA LEU A 266 -11.83 -12.36 32.77
C LEU A 266 -10.67 -13.19 32.23
N PHE A 267 -9.95 -12.70 31.21
CA PHE A 267 -8.87 -13.47 30.58
C PHE A 267 -7.71 -13.80 31.56
N PRO A 268 -7.13 -12.84 32.31
CA PRO A 268 -6.14 -13.15 33.35
C PRO A 268 -6.69 -14.03 34.47
N MET A 269 -7.95 -13.81 34.87
CA MET A 269 -8.60 -14.58 35.94
C MET A 269 -8.74 -16.05 35.57
N VAL A 270 -9.24 -16.35 34.37
CA VAL A 270 -9.33 -17.74 33.88
C VAL A 270 -7.94 -18.34 33.72
N LEU A 271 -6.98 -17.59 33.18
CA LEU A 271 -5.63 -18.07 32.93
C LEU A 271 -4.84 -18.36 34.22
N CYS A 272 -5.14 -17.71 35.35
CA CYS A 272 -4.54 -18.03 36.66
C CYS A 272 -5.35 -19.05 37.47
N ILE A 273 -6.68 -18.93 37.52
CA ILE A 273 -7.51 -19.81 38.35
C ILE A 273 -7.57 -21.22 37.77
N PHE A 274 -7.69 -21.35 36.45
CA PHE A 274 -7.82 -22.66 35.79
C PHE A 274 -6.61 -23.58 36.03
N PRO A 275 -5.34 -23.16 35.81
CA PRO A 275 -4.19 -24.01 36.11
C PRO A 275 -4.02 -24.26 37.61
N CYS A 276 -4.30 -23.29 38.49
CA CYS A 276 -4.25 -23.50 39.94
C CYS A 276 -5.28 -24.54 40.39
N THR A 277 -6.51 -24.47 39.87
CA THR A 277 -7.58 -25.42 40.19
C THR A 277 -7.25 -26.82 39.69
N PHE A 278 -6.71 -26.94 38.47
CA PHE A 278 -6.24 -28.21 37.92
C PHE A 278 -5.08 -28.81 38.73
N LEU A 279 -4.16 -27.98 39.22
CA LEU A 279 -3.08 -28.43 40.09
C LEU A 279 -3.62 -29.01 41.40
N ILE A 280 -4.56 -28.31 42.05
CA ILE A 280 -5.14 -28.73 43.34
C ILE A 280 -5.97 -30.01 43.19
N ILE A 281 -6.81 -30.10 42.17
CA ILE A 281 -7.68 -31.27 41.93
C ILE A 281 -6.86 -32.45 41.37
N GLY A 282 -5.89 -32.17 40.49
CA GLY A 282 -5.05 -33.18 39.85
C GLY A 282 -4.02 -33.79 40.79
N PHE A 283 -3.50 -33.04 41.76
CA PHE A 283 -2.50 -33.50 42.72
C PHE A 283 -2.86 -34.81 43.45
N PRO A 284 -4.03 -34.97 44.09
CA PRO A 284 -4.39 -36.23 44.75
C PRO A 284 -4.61 -37.38 43.75
N ILE A 285 -5.05 -37.08 42.52
CA ILE A 285 -5.25 -38.09 41.47
C ILE A 285 -3.89 -38.63 41.00
N VAL A 286 -2.92 -37.74 40.78
CA VAL A 286 -1.54 -38.11 40.42
C VAL A 286 -0.87 -38.88 41.55
N ILE A 287 -1.00 -38.43 42.80
CA ILE A 287 -0.48 -39.17 43.96
C ILE A 287 -1.14 -40.55 44.11
N LYS A 288 -2.45 -40.66 43.86
CA LYS A 288 -3.12 -41.97 43.88
C LYS A 288 -2.65 -42.86 42.72
N LEU A 289 -2.47 -42.34 41.51
CA LEU A 289 -1.95 -43.12 40.38
C LEU A 289 -0.51 -43.60 40.62
N VAL A 290 0.36 -42.74 41.16
CA VAL A 290 1.75 -43.10 41.49
C VAL A 290 1.82 -44.03 42.71
N GLY A 291 0.96 -43.82 43.71
CA GLY A 291 0.92 -44.61 44.94
C GLY A 291 0.19 -45.95 44.83
N THR A 292 -0.71 -46.10 43.84
CA THR A 292 -1.49 -47.34 43.63
C THR A 292 -0.93 -48.22 42.51
N GLY A 293 0.29 -47.94 42.02
CA GLY A 293 1.12 -48.89 41.27
C GLY A 293 0.42 -49.62 40.11
N LEU A 294 0.60 -49.09 38.90
CA LEU A 294 1.17 -49.94 37.86
C LEU A 294 2.69 -49.75 37.89
#